data_AF-E0U9N4-F1
#
_entry.id   AF-E0U9N4-F1
#
_cell.length_a   1.000
_cell.length_b   1.000
_cell.length_c   1.000
_cell.angle_alpha   90.00
_cell.angle_beta   90.00
_cell.angle_gamma   90.00
#
_symmetry.space_group_name_H-M   'P 1'
#
loop_
_entity.id
_entity.type
_entity.pdbx_description
1 polymer ?
#
loop_
_entity_poly.entity_id
_entity_poly.type
_entity_poly.pdbx_seq_one_letter_code
_entity_poly.pdbx_strand_id
1 'polypeptide(L)' 'MKMSKPDFKNMTRKELKKYILAHPTDDEAIQELFINRRNPNAEVYPYPYDMPYEEVEAIFKSKLNQEP' A
#
# COMPACT_ATOMS: atom_id res chain seq x y z
N MET A 1 -11.06 -27.04 15.32
CA MET A 1 -10.53 -25.89 16.08
C MET A 1 -10.36 -24.74 15.11
N LYS A 2 -11.00 -23.58 15.32
CA LYS A 2 -10.66 -22.36 14.57
C LYS A 2 -9.32 -21.86 15.12
N MET A 3 -8.27 -21.86 14.30
CA MET A 3 -7.05 -21.14 14.66
C MET A 3 -7.40 -19.65 14.75
N SER A 4 -7.07 -19.01 15.87
CA SER A 4 -7.21 -17.56 16.02
C SER A 4 -6.25 -16.89 15.04
N LYS A 5 -6.74 -15.92 14.28
CA LYS A 5 -5.89 -15.12 13.39
C LYS A 5 -4.89 -14.30 14.22
N PRO A 6 -3.68 -14.04 13.69
CA PRO A 6 -2.73 -13.14 14.33
C PRO A 6 -3.25 -11.70 14.42
N ASP A 7 -2.68 -10.92 15.31
CA ASP A 7 -2.92 -9.48 15.36
C ASP A 7 -2.10 -8.76 14.29
N PHE A 8 -2.72 -8.52 13.13
CA PHE A 8 -2.04 -7.88 12.01
C PHE A 8 -1.71 -6.41 12.26
N LYS A 9 -2.40 -5.70 13.17
CA LYS A 9 -2.16 -4.27 13.42
C LYS A 9 -0.79 -4.03 14.06
N ASN A 10 -0.38 -4.95 14.93
CA ASN A 10 0.87 -4.86 15.67
C ASN A 10 2.07 -5.48 14.92
N MET A 11 1.86 -6.11 13.76
CA MET A 11 2.96 -6.63 12.93
C MET A 11 3.73 -5.50 12.23
N THR A 12 5.03 -5.68 12.10
CA THR A 12 5.83 -4.87 11.16
C THR A 12 5.42 -5.19 9.72
N ARG A 13 5.72 -4.26 8.78
CA ARG A 13 5.45 -4.49 7.35
C ARG A 13 6.17 -5.74 6.80
N LYS A 14 7.33 -6.09 7.35
CA LYS A 14 8.11 -7.29 6.98
C LYS A 14 7.40 -8.57 7.42
N GLU A 15 6.92 -8.60 8.66
CA GLU A 15 6.19 -9.75 9.22
C GLU A 15 4.87 -9.97 8.48
N LEU A 16 4.13 -8.90 8.22
CA LEU A 16 2.85 -8.99 7.52
C LEU A 16 3.01 -9.50 6.09
N LYS A 17 4.04 -9.05 5.35
CA LYS A 17 4.38 -9.60 4.03
C LYS A 17 4.73 -11.09 4.09
N LYS A 18 5.54 -11.50 5.07
CA LYS A 18 5.91 -12.91 5.26
C LYS A 18 4.66 -13.76 5.53
N TYR A 19 3.73 -13.27 6.34
CA TYR A 19 2.46 -13.94 6.61
C TYR A 19 1.61 -14.08 5.35
N ILE A 20 1.40 -13.00 4.59
CA ILE A 20 0.59 -13.03 3.36
C ILE A 20 1.17 -14.00 2.33
N LEU A 21 2.50 -14.10 2.22
CA LEU A 21 3.13 -15.10 1.32
C LEU A 21 2.80 -16.55 1.71
N ALA A 22 2.64 -16.83 3.01
CA ALA A 22 2.22 -18.15 3.50
C ALA A 22 0.69 -18.34 3.48
N HIS A 23 -0.07 -17.24 3.47
CA HIS A 23 -1.54 -17.20 3.53
C HIS A 23 -2.10 -16.24 2.47
N PRO A 24 -1.94 -16.55 1.17
CA PRO A 24 -2.22 -15.61 0.08
C PRO A 24 -3.71 -15.25 -0.11
N THR A 25 -4.60 -15.93 0.60
CA THR A 25 -6.06 -15.71 0.56
C THR A 25 -6.62 -15.20 1.90
N ASP A 26 -5.75 -14.75 2.83
CA ASP A 26 -6.22 -14.13 4.07
C ASP A 26 -6.51 -12.65 3.84
N ASP A 27 -7.76 -12.36 3.46
CA ASP A 27 -8.22 -11.02 3.10
C ASP A 27 -7.97 -9.98 4.21
N GLU A 28 -8.02 -10.39 5.48
CA GLU A 28 -7.77 -9.47 6.61
C GLU A 28 -6.31 -9.01 6.66
N ALA A 29 -5.36 -9.92 6.42
CA ALA A 29 -3.94 -9.58 6.37
C ALA A 29 -3.62 -8.70 5.14
N ILE A 30 -4.24 -9.01 4.01
CA ILE A 30 -4.11 -8.24 2.76
C ILE A 30 -4.69 -6.82 2.95
N GLN A 31 -5.88 -6.72 3.51
CA GLN A 31 -6.53 -5.45 3.80
C GLN A 31 -5.69 -4.60 4.76
N GLU A 32 -5.12 -5.21 5.81
CA GLU A 32 -4.23 -4.51 6.72
C GLU A 32 -3.01 -3.92 6.00
N LEU A 33 -2.37 -4.69 5.12
CA LEU A 33 -1.15 -4.25 4.43
C LEU A 33 -1.40 -3.13 3.40
N PHE A 34 -2.51 -3.22 2.65
CA PHE A 34 -2.74 -2.38 1.47
C PHE A 34 -3.77 -1.27 1.66
N ILE A 35 -4.67 -1.39 2.65
CA ILE A 35 -5.75 -0.43 2.90
C ILE A 35 -5.54 0.32 4.21
N ASN A 36 -5.49 -0.40 5.35
CA ASN A 36 -5.50 0.23 6.67
C ASN A 36 -4.23 1.03 6.98
N ARG A 37 -3.09 0.66 6.37
CA ARG A 37 -1.80 1.33 6.55
C ARG A 37 -1.49 2.40 5.50
N ARG A 38 -2.45 2.77 4.66
CA ARG A 38 -2.27 3.91 3.73
C ARG A 38 -2.05 5.18 4.53
N ASN A 39 -1.12 6.01 4.06
CA ASN A 39 -0.96 7.35 4.63
C ASN A 39 -2.26 8.14 4.36
N PRO A 40 -2.96 8.63 5.40
CA PRO A 40 -4.20 9.39 5.22
C PRO A 40 -3.98 10.73 4.50
N ASN A 41 -2.75 11.25 4.53
CA ASN A 41 -2.35 12.49 3.85
C ASN A 41 -1.67 12.22 2.50
N ALA A 42 -1.79 11.01 1.95
CA ALA A 42 -1.24 10.72 0.63
C ALA A 42 -1.95 11.57 -0.42
N GLU A 43 -1.15 12.16 -1.32
CA GLU A 43 -1.66 12.91 -2.46
C GLU A 43 -2.42 11.97 -3.40
N VAL A 44 -3.66 12.35 -3.74
CA VAL A 44 -4.54 11.59 -4.63
C VAL A 44 -4.53 12.29 -5.98
N TYR A 45 -3.98 11.61 -6.98
CA TYR A 45 -4.01 12.09 -8.36
C TYR A 45 -5.24 11.55 -9.09
N PRO A 46 -5.84 12.33 -10.01
CA PRO A 46 -6.88 11.84 -10.89
C PRO A 46 -6.33 10.74 -11.82
N TYR A 47 -7.22 10.08 -12.56
CA TYR A 47 -6.79 9.04 -13.49
C TYR A 47 -5.86 9.68 -14.56
N PRO A 48 -4.72 9.06 -14.91
CA PRO A 48 -3.73 9.72 -15.78
C PRO A 48 -4.24 10.15 -17.15
N TYR A 49 -5.28 9.49 -17.67
CA TYR A 49 -5.89 9.85 -18.96
C TYR A 49 -6.79 11.09 -18.89
N ASP A 50 -7.12 11.54 -17.68
CA ASP A 50 -7.83 12.80 -17.43
C ASP A 50 -6.85 13.97 -17.19
N MET A 51 -5.54 13.72 -17.25
CA MET A 51 -4.48 14.74 -17.10
C MET A 51 -3.70 14.95 -18.40
N PRO A 52 -3.21 16.17 -18.68
CA PRO A 52 -2.21 16.41 -19.71
C PRO A 52 -0.93 15.63 -19.43
N TYR A 53 -0.24 15.19 -20.49
CA TYR A 53 1.01 14.44 -20.38
C TYR A 53 2.07 15.20 -19.55
N GLU A 54 2.15 16.51 -19.72
CA GLU A 54 3.13 17.37 -19.04
C GLU A 54 2.93 17.38 -17.52
N GLU A 55 1.68 17.36 -17.07
CA GLU A 55 1.33 17.33 -15.64
C GLU A 55 1.70 15.97 -15.03
N VAL A 56 1.38 14.89 -15.73
CA VAL A 56 1.77 13.53 -15.34
C VAL A 56 3.29 13.41 -15.27
N GLU A 57 4.01 13.89 -16.28
CA GLU A 57 5.47 13.86 -16.34
C GLU A 57 6.10 14.66 -15.19
N ALA A 58 5.57 15.84 -14.87
CA ALA A 58 6.04 16.65 -13.76
C ALA A 58 5.87 15.94 -12.40
N ILE A 59 4.73 15.28 -12.18
CA ILE A 59 4.49 14.47 -10.98
C ILE A 59 5.55 13.38 -10.85
N PHE A 60 5.78 12.58 -11.91
CA PHE A 60 6.79 11.52 -11.87
C PHE A 60 8.21 12.05 -11.62
N LYS A 61 8.61 13.13 -12.31
CA LYS A 61 9.92 13.78 -12.09
C LYS A 61 10.08 14.25 -10.64
N SER A 62 9.04 14.84 -10.07
CA SER A 62 9.07 15.31 -8.67
C SER A 62 9.29 14.17 -7.67
N LYS A 63 8.62 13.02 -7.86
CA LYS A 63 8.77 11.86 -6.96
C LYS A 63 10.12 11.15 -7.13
N LEU A 64 10.70 11.15 -8.33
CA LEU A 64 12.02 10.56 -8.59
C LEU A 64 13.17 11.41 -8.03
N ASN A 65 13.01 12.74 -8.05
CA ASN A 65 14.00 13.68 -7.52
C ASN A 65 13.89 13.91 -6.01
N GLN A 66 12.81 13.44 -5.39
CA GLN A 66 12.73 13.28 -3.94
C GLN A 66 13.55 12.05 -3.56
N GLU A 67 14.87 12.21 -3.44
CA GLU A 67 15.73 11.21 -2.81
C GLU A 67 15.21 10.89 -1.39
N PRO A 68 15.34 9.63 -0.92
CA PRO A 68 14.79 9.17 0.35
C PRO A 68 15.34 9.88 1.59
#